data_AF-A0A354WTW6-F1
#
_entry.id   AF-A0A354WTW6-F1
#
_cell.length_a   1.000
_cell.length_b   1.000
_cell.length_c   1.000
_cell.angle_alpha   90.00
_cell.angle_beta   90.00
_cell.angle_gamma   90.00
#
_symmetry.space_group_name_H-M   'P 1'
#
loop_
_entity.id
_entity.type
_entity.pdbx_description
1 polymer ?
#
loop_
_entity_poly.entity_id
_entity_poly.type
_entity_poly.pdbx_seq_one_letter_code
_entity_poly.pdbx_strand_id
1 'polypeptide(L)'
;MNTRIALDLILLINLLFLMAFPLFELESHQWAGLLFFVLLAYHHWLNRRWGKGLRRGRWNRNRVMETVVNGGLAIVFLTLLYTGLYFAKRYVPFLPLPGTMMTMKIHHMSCAYLGFLLIAFHLGLHGQLWISLLKKRTGQKPWISKSISYLMPL
;
A
#
# COMPACT_ATOMS: atom_id res chain seq x y z
N MET A 1 -16.08 12.45 -8.45
CA MET A 1 -14.75 11.92 -8.06
C MET A 1 -14.63 10.50 -8.60
N ASN A 2 -13.54 10.13 -9.30
CA ASN A 2 -13.40 8.76 -9.81
C ASN A 2 -13.41 7.78 -8.63
N THR A 3 -14.22 6.73 -8.72
CA THR A 3 -14.40 5.72 -7.66
C THR A 3 -13.08 5.12 -7.16
N ARG A 4 -12.08 4.99 -8.04
CA ARG A 4 -10.72 4.53 -7.71
C ARG A 4 -9.97 5.51 -6.80
N ILE A 5 -10.01 6.81 -7.12
CA ILE A 5 -9.33 7.84 -6.32
C ILE A 5 -9.97 7.94 -4.94
N ALA A 6 -11.30 7.87 -4.86
CA ALA A 6 -12.00 7.86 -3.58
C ALA A 6 -11.58 6.65 -2.73
N LEU A 7 -11.53 5.47 -3.34
CA LEU A 7 -11.10 4.25 -2.68
C LEU A 7 -9.65 4.33 -2.18
N ASP A 8 -8.74 4.86 -3.00
CA ASP A 8 -7.32 4.99 -2.65
C ASP A 8 -7.13 5.96 -1.46
N LEU A 9 -7.91 7.05 -1.43
CA LEU A 9 -7.94 7.99 -0.29
C LEU A 9 -8.46 7.32 0.98
N ILE A 10 -9.55 6.55 0.89
CA ILE A 10 -10.11 5.83 2.04
C ILE A 10 -9.10 4.79 2.55
N LEU A 11 -8.43 4.05 1.66
CA LEU A 11 -7.36 3.11 2.02
C LEU A 11 -6.21 3.81 2.74
N LEU A 12 -5.77 4.98 2.25
CA LEU A 12 -4.70 5.75 2.88
C LEU A 12 -5.09 6.22 4.29
N ILE A 13 -6.30 6.78 4.44
CA ILE A 13 -6.81 7.24 5.75
C ILE A 13 -6.91 6.06 6.73
N ASN A 14 -7.45 4.93 6.27
CA ASN A 14 -7.60 3.73 7.09
C ASN A 14 -6.24 3.14 7.50
N LEU A 15 -5.25 3.14 6.59
CA LEU A 15 -3.87 2.76 6.91
C LEU A 15 -3.26 3.65 8.02
N LEU A 16 -3.43 4.98 7.92
CA LEU A 16 -2.93 5.91 8.93
C LEU A 16 -3.59 5.69 10.29
N PHE A 17 -4.90 5.40 10.29
CA PHE A 17 -5.62 5.01 11.50
C PHE A 17 -5.05 3.72 12.11
N LEU A 18 -4.76 2.71 11.28
CA LEU A 18 -4.14 1.46 11.74
C LEU A 18 -2.75 1.69 12.35
N MET A 19 -1.94 2.59 11.79
CA MET A 19 -0.63 2.94 12.34
C MET A 19 -0.75 3.73 13.66
N ALA A 20 -1.85 4.46 13.83
CA ALA A 20 -2.17 5.17 15.07
C ALA A 20 -2.68 4.25 16.19
N PHE A 21 -2.45 2.93 16.11
CA PHE A 21 -2.90 1.94 17.12
C PHE A 21 -2.62 2.34 18.58
N PRO A 22 -1.51 3.01 18.96
CA PRO A 22 -1.27 3.34 20.36
C PRO A 22 -2.28 4.33 20.95
N LEU A 23 -3.04 5.02 20.09
CA LEU A 23 -4.01 6.04 20.47
C LEU A 23 -5.44 5.51 20.61
N PHE A 24 -5.70 4.27 20.18
CA PHE A 24 -7.05 3.71 20.08
C PHE A 24 -7.18 2.37 20.80
N GLU A 25 -8.43 1.97 21.02
CA GLU A 25 -8.76 0.66 21.59
C GLU A 25 -8.42 -0.48 20.64
N LEU A 26 -8.05 -1.64 21.22
CA LEU A 26 -7.67 -2.84 20.47
C LEU A 26 -8.78 -3.33 19.54
N GLU A 27 -10.04 -3.26 19.99
CA GLU A 27 -11.23 -3.63 19.20
C GLU A 27 -11.34 -2.79 17.93
N SER A 28 -11.16 -1.47 18.06
CA SER A 28 -11.24 -0.53 16.93
C SER A 28 -10.17 -0.83 15.88
N HIS A 29 -8.96 -1.16 16.32
CA HIS A 29 -7.87 -1.56 15.43
C HIS A 29 -8.19 -2.86 14.66
N GLN A 30 -8.80 -3.85 15.33
CA GLN A 30 -9.19 -5.11 14.68
C GLN A 30 -10.26 -4.91 13.61
N TRP A 31 -11.31 -4.14 13.91
CA TRP A 31 -12.37 -3.83 12.95
C TRP A 31 -11.86 -2.99 11.77
N ALA A 32 -11.02 -2.00 12.05
CA ALA A 32 -10.36 -1.22 11.00
C ALA A 32 -9.47 -2.10 10.13
N GLY A 33 -8.77 -3.08 10.72
CA GLY A 33 -7.94 -4.03 9.98
C GLY A 33 -8.76 -4.91 9.05
N LEU A 34 -9.91 -5.39 9.50
CA LEU A 34 -10.85 -6.12 8.64
C LEU A 34 -11.34 -5.25 7.48
N LEU A 35 -11.75 -4.02 7.76
CA LEU A 35 -12.17 -3.05 6.74
C LEU A 35 -11.04 -2.78 5.74
N PHE A 36 -9.80 -2.61 6.21
CA PHE A 36 -8.63 -2.41 5.35
C PHE A 36 -8.47 -3.54 4.34
N PHE A 37 -8.54 -4.79 4.77
CA PHE A 37 -8.39 -5.95 3.88
C PHE A 37 -9.53 -6.08 2.87
N VAL A 38 -10.76 -5.76 3.26
CA VAL A 38 -11.91 -5.72 2.34
C VAL A 38 -11.70 -4.65 1.26
N LEU A 39 -11.30 -3.44 1.67
CA LEU A 39 -11.01 -2.35 0.74
C LEU A 39 -9.81 -2.67 -0.17
N LEU A 40 -8.78 -3.32 0.36
CA LEU A 40 -7.60 -3.75 -0.39
C LEU A 40 -7.95 -4.81 -1.44
N ALA A 41 -8.83 -5.75 -1.12
CA ALA A 41 -9.33 -6.73 -2.08
C ALA A 41 -10.14 -6.06 -3.19
N TYR A 42 -11.00 -5.11 -2.83
CA TYR A 42 -11.77 -4.33 -3.80
C TYR A 42 -10.88 -3.44 -4.69
N HIS A 43 -9.82 -2.83 -4.13
CA HIS A 43 -8.78 -2.13 -4.89
C HIS A 43 -8.14 -3.03 -5.95
N HIS A 44 -7.68 -4.22 -5.55
CA HIS A 44 -7.05 -5.18 -6.45
C HIS A 44 -8.01 -5.64 -7.54
N TRP A 45 -9.29 -5.83 -7.21
CA TRP A 45 -10.32 -6.18 -8.20
C TRP A 45 -10.52 -5.09 -9.26
N LEU A 46 -10.61 -3.82 -8.85
CA LEU A 46 -10.71 -2.69 -9.78
C LEU A 46 -9.45 -2.53 -10.64
N ASN A 47 -8.29 -2.88 -10.09
CA ASN A 47 -6.99 -2.78 -10.74
C ASN A 47 -6.49 -4.09 -11.38
N ARG A 48 -7.35 -5.11 -11.54
CA ARG A 48 -7.01 -6.40 -12.16
C ARG A 48 -6.42 -6.33 -13.57
N ARG A 49 -6.66 -5.22 -14.28
CA ARG A 49 -6.08 -4.98 -15.62
C ARG A 49 -4.56 -4.81 -15.57
N TRP A 50 -4.00 -4.29 -14.47
CA TRP A 50 -2.56 -4.21 -14.25
C TRP A 50 -1.93 -5.61 -14.21
N GLY A 51 -2.56 -6.55 -13.50
CA GLY A 51 -2.18 -7.97 -13.47
C GLY A 51 -2.11 -8.61 -14.85
N LYS A 52 -3.10 -8.35 -15.71
CA LYS A 52 -3.10 -8.84 -17.11
C LYS A 52 -2.04 -8.15 -17.96
N GLY A 53 -1.71 -6.90 -17.64
CA GLY A 53 -0.69 -6.13 -18.31
C GLY A 53 0.70 -6.72 -18.13
N LEU A 54 1.04 -7.26 -16.96
CA LEU A 54 2.38 -7.85 -16.65
C LEU A 54 2.87 -8.86 -17.69
N ARG A 55 1.97 -9.61 -18.34
CA ARG A 55 2.32 -10.59 -19.38
C ARG A 55 2.54 -9.97 -20.78
N ARG A 56 2.35 -8.66 -20.94
CA ARG A 56 2.38 -7.96 -22.24
C ARG A 56 3.28 -6.71 -22.22
N GLY A 57 4.09 -6.55 -23.26
CA GLY A 57 4.91 -5.35 -23.51
C GLY A 57 6.37 -5.45 -23.04
N ARG A 58 7.20 -4.47 -23.43
CA ARG A 58 8.62 -4.37 -23.03
C ARG A 58 8.74 -4.00 -21.55
N TRP A 59 9.72 -4.58 -20.86
CA TRP A 59 10.02 -4.29 -19.47
C TRP A 59 10.92 -3.05 -19.37
N ASN A 60 10.36 -1.94 -18.90
CA ASN A 60 11.11 -0.72 -18.57
C ASN A 60 11.54 -0.76 -17.09
N ARG A 61 12.61 -0.07 -16.71
CA ARG A 61 13.13 0.02 -15.33
C ARG A 61 12.04 0.44 -14.34
N ASN A 62 11.22 1.42 -14.68
CA ASN A 62 10.09 1.86 -13.82
C ASN A 62 9.08 0.74 -13.59
N ARG A 63 8.79 -0.07 -14.62
CA ARG A 63 7.84 -1.17 -14.54
C ARG A 63 8.36 -2.32 -13.68
N VAL A 64 9.67 -2.58 -13.73
CA VAL A 64 10.33 -3.54 -12.84
C VAL A 64 10.19 -3.07 -11.39
N MET A 65 10.50 -1.80 -11.11
CA MET A 65 10.40 -1.23 -9.76
C MET A 65 8.98 -1.30 -9.20
N GLU A 66 7.97 -0.88 -9.98
CA GLU A 66 6.55 -0.99 -9.59
C GLU A 66 6.17 -2.45 -9.28
N THR A 67 6.60 -3.39 -10.11
CA THR A 67 6.28 -4.82 -9.93
C THR A 67 6.93 -5.39 -8.67
N VAL A 68 8.18 -5.04 -8.39
CA VAL A 68 8.91 -5.47 -7.19
C VAL A 68 8.25 -4.90 -5.93
N VAL A 69 7.92 -3.61 -5.92
CA VAL A 69 7.24 -2.98 -4.77
C VAL A 69 5.86 -3.60 -4.56
N ASN A 70 5.08 -3.83 -5.61
CA ASN A 70 3.77 -4.47 -5.50
C ASN A 70 3.87 -5.93 -5.04
N GLY A 71 4.89 -6.67 -5.48
CA GLY A 71 5.17 -8.01 -4.98
C GLY A 71 5.53 -8.02 -3.50
N GLY A 72 6.39 -7.08 -3.06
CA GLY A 72 6.72 -6.90 -1.65
C GLY A 72 5.50 -6.54 -0.80
N LEU A 73 4.66 -5.62 -1.28
CA LEU A 73 3.40 -5.27 -0.63
C LEU A 73 2.46 -6.47 -0.50
N ALA A 74 2.35 -7.30 -1.54
CA ALA A 74 1.53 -8.50 -1.48
C ALA A 74 1.98 -9.46 -0.36
N ILE A 75 3.29 -9.70 -0.24
CA ILE A 75 3.86 -10.54 0.83
C ILE A 75 3.60 -9.94 2.22
N VAL A 76 3.80 -8.62 2.35
CA VAL A 76 3.54 -7.90 3.60
C VAL A 76 2.07 -7.99 4.01
N PHE A 77 1.15 -7.72 3.09
CA PHE A 77 -0.29 -7.77 3.37
C PHE A 77 -0.77 -9.18 3.70
N LEU A 78 -0.24 -10.22 3.06
CA LEU A 78 -0.54 -11.60 3.42
C LEU A 78 -0.05 -11.94 4.83
N THR A 79 1.16 -11.51 5.19
CA THR A 79 1.69 -11.71 6.54
C THR A 79 0.88 -10.96 7.59
N LEU A 80 0.48 -9.71 7.30
CA LEU A 80 -0.39 -8.91 8.17
C LEU A 80 -1.79 -9.52 8.31
N LEU A 81 -2.35 -10.10 7.25
CA LEU A 81 -3.63 -10.79 7.32
C LEU A 81 -3.53 -12.03 8.20
N TYR A 82 -2.51 -12.87 7.99
CA TYR A 82 -2.30 -14.09 8.78
C TYR A 82 -2.12 -13.78 10.27
N THR A 83 -1.23 -12.85 10.59
CA THR A 83 -0.96 -12.44 11.97
C THR A 83 -2.13 -11.68 12.60
N GLY A 84 -2.86 -10.86 11.82
CA GLY A 84 -4.07 -10.19 12.28
C GLY A 84 -5.19 -11.17 12.64
N LEU A 85 -5.43 -12.18 11.80
CA LEU A 85 -6.38 -13.26 12.08
C LEU A 85 -5.98 -14.07 13.32
N TYR A 86 -4.67 -14.25 13.55
CA TYR A 86 -4.18 -14.87 14.78
C TYR A 86 -4.57 -14.07 16.04
N PHE A 87 -4.50 -12.74 16.01
CA PHE A 87 -4.96 -11.91 17.13
C PHE A 87 -6.49 -11.86 17.23
N ALA A 88 -7.20 -12.02 16.12
CA ALA A 88 -8.66 -12.09 16.06
C ALA A 88 -9.22 -13.50 16.35
N LYS A 89 -8.42 -14.43 16.89
CA LYS A 89 -8.87 -15.81 17.23
C LYS A 89 -10.18 -15.88 18.02
N ARG A 90 -10.45 -14.88 18.87
CA ARG A 90 -11.74 -14.77 19.59
C ARG A 90 -12.96 -14.70 18.67
N TYR A 91 -12.79 -14.09 17.49
CA TYR A 91 -13.84 -13.91 16.47
C TYR A 91 -13.81 -15.01 15.39
N VAL A 92 -12.70 -15.74 15.28
CA VAL A 92 -12.49 -16.76 14.24
C VAL A 92 -12.02 -18.09 14.84
N PRO A 93 -12.79 -18.70 15.77
CA PRO A 93 -12.35 -19.87 16.53
C PRO A 93 -12.13 -21.13 15.68
N PHE A 94 -12.71 -21.17 14.48
CA PHE A 94 -12.63 -22.31 13.55
C PHE A 94 -11.30 -22.40 12.79
N LEU A 95 -10.41 -21.41 12.92
CA LEU A 95 -9.14 -21.36 12.20
C LEU A 95 -7.97 -21.63 13.16
N PRO A 96 -7.52 -22.89 13.33
CA PRO A 96 -6.37 -23.21 14.17
C PRO A 96 -5.10 -22.70 13.49
N LEU A 97 -4.70 -21.47 13.84
CA LEU A 97 -3.47 -20.84 13.32
C LEU A 97 -2.27 -21.23 14.20
N PRO A 98 -1.30 -22.01 13.68
CA PRO A 98 -0.09 -22.39 14.41
C PRO A 98 0.83 -21.18 14.63
N GLY A 99 1.55 -21.21 15.75
CA GLY A 99 2.60 -20.25 16.10
C GLY A 99 2.46 -19.70 17.51
N THR A 100 3.49 -18.99 17.95
CA THR A 100 3.55 -18.41 19.31
C THR A 100 3.12 -16.95 19.30
N MET A 101 2.60 -16.46 20.44
CA MET A 101 2.23 -15.06 20.62
C MET A 101 3.40 -14.11 20.29
N MET A 102 4.61 -14.45 20.72
CA MET A 102 5.81 -13.62 20.48
C MET A 102 6.15 -13.55 18.99
N THR A 103 6.18 -14.70 18.30
CA THR A 103 6.49 -14.75 16.86
C THR A 103 5.48 -13.94 16.06
N MET A 104 4.18 -14.06 16.36
CA MET A 104 3.13 -13.32 15.65
C MET A 104 3.24 -11.81 15.87
N LYS A 105 3.53 -11.37 17.10
CA LYS A 105 3.75 -9.95 17.41
C LYS A 105 4.93 -9.38 16.63
N ILE A 106 6.06 -10.09 16.61
CA ILE A 106 7.25 -9.64 15.87
C ILE A 106 6.93 -9.51 14.39
N HIS A 107 6.36 -10.55 13.76
CA HIS A 107 6.02 -10.51 12.34
C HIS A 107 5.00 -9.41 12.02
N HIS A 108 3.97 -9.25 12.85
CA HIS A 108 2.95 -8.24 12.65
C HIS A 108 3.55 -6.83 12.67
N MET A 109 4.35 -6.51 13.70
CA MET A 109 4.96 -5.18 13.84
C MET A 109 6.01 -4.92 12.76
N SER A 110 6.89 -5.89 12.48
CA SER A 110 7.89 -5.76 11.42
C SER A 110 7.25 -5.55 10.05
N CYS A 111 6.21 -6.31 9.71
CA CYS A 111 5.47 -6.15 8.46
C CYS A 111 4.63 -4.87 8.43
N ALA A 112 4.11 -4.39 9.57
CA ALA A 112 3.39 -3.12 9.62
C ALA A 112 4.32 -1.96 9.24
N TYR A 113 5.49 -1.86 9.87
CA TYR A 113 6.46 -0.80 9.55
C TYR A 113 7.02 -0.92 8.13
N LEU A 114 7.38 -2.14 7.70
CA LEU A 114 7.86 -2.36 6.33
C LEU A 114 6.77 -2.04 5.29
N GLY A 115 5.52 -2.43 5.57
CA GLY A 115 4.37 -2.13 4.74
C GLY A 115 4.14 -0.63 4.61
N PHE A 116 4.22 0.11 5.72
CA PHE A 116 4.11 1.56 5.70
C PHE A 116 5.15 2.21 4.78
N LEU A 117 6.41 1.77 4.87
CA LEU A 117 7.48 2.26 4.00
C LEU A 117 7.23 1.91 2.52
N LEU A 118 6.86 0.66 2.24
CA LEU A 118 6.59 0.21 0.86
C LEU A 118 5.40 0.94 0.24
N ILE A 119 4.37 1.27 1.03
CA ILE A 119 3.23 2.08 0.56
C ILE A 119 3.69 3.49 0.19
N ALA A 120 4.56 4.13 1.00
CA ALA A 120 5.13 5.43 0.65
C ALA A 120 5.90 5.38 -0.68
N PHE A 121 6.72 4.35 -0.90
CA PHE A 121 7.40 4.13 -2.19
C PHE A 121 6.41 3.88 -3.33
N HIS A 122 5.38 3.06 -3.11
CA HIS A 122 4.34 2.78 -4.10
C HIS A 122 3.62 4.06 -4.55
N LEU A 123 3.23 4.94 -3.61
CA LEU A 123 2.64 6.24 -3.93
C LEU A 123 3.61 7.11 -4.76
N GLY A 124 4.90 7.11 -4.42
CA GLY A 124 5.93 7.86 -5.14
C GLY A 124 6.12 7.38 -6.59
N LEU A 125 6.15 6.07 -6.81
CA LEU A 125 6.30 5.47 -8.15
C LEU A 125 5.09 5.73 -9.05
N HIS A 126 3.88 5.62 -8.50
CA HIS A 126 2.65 5.98 -9.22
C HIS A 126 2.46 7.51 -9.37
N GLY A 127 3.26 8.31 -8.67
CA GLY A 127 3.12 9.75 -8.53
C GLY A 127 3.57 10.62 -9.71
N GLN A 128 4.02 10.05 -10.84
CA GLN A 128 4.23 10.83 -12.07
C GLN A 128 2.94 11.55 -12.53
N LEU A 129 1.77 11.06 -12.12
CA LEU A 129 0.49 11.74 -12.27
C LEU A 129 0.40 13.02 -11.43
N TRP A 130 0.91 13.03 -10.19
CA TRP A 130 0.91 14.21 -9.31
C TRP A 130 1.87 15.29 -9.84
N ILE A 131 3.04 14.88 -10.33
CA ILE A 131 4.03 15.80 -10.92
C ILE A 131 3.48 16.44 -12.20
N SER A 132 2.76 15.68 -13.05
CA SER A 132 2.14 16.21 -14.27
C SER A 132 0.92 17.09 -14.00
N LEU A 133 0.15 16.81 -12.93
CA LEU A 133 -0.95 17.66 -12.47
C LEU A 133 -0.45 18.98 -11.84
N LEU A 134 0.64 18.92 -11.06
CA LEU A 134 1.31 20.12 -10.54
C LEU A 134 1.88 20.96 -11.68
N LYS A 135 2.57 20.33 -12.66
CA LYS A 135 3.05 21.01 -13.88
C LYS A 135 1.96 21.69 -14.70
N LYS A 136 0.73 21.17 -14.70
CA LYS A 136 -0.41 21.80 -15.42
C LYS A 136 -1.04 22.96 -14.66
N ARG A 137 -0.95 22.99 -13.32
CA ARG A 137 -1.53 24.07 -12.49
C ARG A 137 -0.54 25.18 -12.18
N THR A 138 0.74 24.86 -12.02
CA THR A 138 1.81 25.86 -12.03
C THR A 138 2.24 26.01 -13.48
N GLY A 139 1.80 27.05 -14.18
CA GLY A 139 2.29 27.36 -15.53
C GLY A 139 3.81 27.59 -15.53
N GLN A 140 4.59 26.50 -15.55
CA GLN A 140 6.03 26.58 -15.33
C GLN A 140 6.72 27.04 -16.61
N LYS A 141 7.20 28.29 -16.54
CA LYS A 141 8.15 28.88 -17.48
C LYS A 141 9.40 27.97 -17.60
N PRO A 142 10.00 27.86 -18.81
CA PRO A 142 10.98 26.83 -19.17
C PRO A 142 12.29 26.82 -18.38
N TRP A 143 12.59 27.86 -17.59
CA TRP A 143 13.87 27.98 -16.85
C TRP A 143 13.99 27.02 -15.65
N ILE A 144 12.90 26.66 -14.96
CA ILE A 144 12.95 25.72 -13.81
C ILE A 144 13.22 24.27 -14.28
N SER A 145 12.88 23.96 -15.53
CA SER A 145 13.06 22.62 -16.11
C SER A 145 14.53 22.22 -16.27
N LYS A 146 15.42 23.20 -16.51
CA LYS A 146 16.86 22.95 -16.67
C LYS A 146 17.53 22.59 -15.33
N SER A 147 17.15 23.23 -14.24
CA SER A 147 17.76 22.96 -12.93
C SER A 147 17.41 21.56 -12.39
N ILE A 148 16.22 21.05 -12.69
CA ILE A 148 15.78 19.71 -12.26
C ILE A 148 16.46 18.61 -13.10
N SER A 149 16.73 18.85 -14.39
CA SER A 149 17.45 17.88 -15.23
C SER A 149 18.91 17.66 -14.82
N TYR A 150 19.55 18.63 -14.15
CA TYR A 150 20.92 18.45 -13.64
C TYR A 150 20.98 17.67 -12.32
N LEU A 151 19.89 17.62 -11.55
CA LEU A 151 19.84 16.93 -10.25
C LEU A 151 19.34 15.48 -10.34
N MET A 152 18.76 15.08 -11.47
CA MET A 152 18.40 13.68 -11.76
C MET A 152 18.78 13.34 -13.21
N PRO A 153 20.04 12.95 -13.46
CA PRO A 153 20.38 12.31 -14.72
C PRO A 153 19.81 10.89 -14.70
N LEU A 154 18.63 10.71 -15.31
CA LEU A 154 18.10 9.42 -15.74
C LEU A 154 18.04 9.40 -17.27
#